data_AF-A0A419SBH4-F1
#
_entry.id   AF-A0A419SBH4-F1
#
_cell.length_a   1.000
_cell.length_b   1.000
_cell.length_c   1.000
_cell.angle_alpha   90.00
_cell.angle_beta   90.00
_cell.angle_gamma   90.00
#
_symmetry.space_group_name_H-M   'P 1'
#
loop_
_entity.id
_entity.type
_entity.pdbx_description
1 polymer ?
#
loop_
_entity_poly.entity_id
_entity_poly.type
_entity_poly.pdbx_seq_one_letter_code
_entity_poly.pdbx_strand_id
1 'polypeptide(L)'
;MKFTKILIALVVFCASFNTVFAQRSDTAYVKTIQERSWKIVQQLNVTDQAKALKVRDIIANQYMDLNDVYIYRDAQKKQIETSGLDKAQKQAKLDALTKDVDSKISKLHNTYIKNLSKNLSDEQVVGVKDGMTYSVVPKTFRAYQDMLPMLTQAQKDQIYVWLVEAREHAMDAESSDKKHAWFGKYKGRINNYLSAAGIDLKKEGDAWQERIKAGKK
;
A
#
# COMPACT_ATOMS: atom_id res chain seq x y z
N MET A 1 -3.92 -7.54 56.83
CA MET A 1 -4.86 -7.69 55.70
C MET A 1 -4.60 -6.60 54.67
N LYS A 2 -3.98 -6.96 53.53
CA LYS A 2 -3.73 -6.05 52.39
C LYS A 2 -4.65 -6.46 51.25
N PHE A 3 -5.84 -5.88 51.19
CA PHE A 3 -6.78 -6.06 50.06
C PHE A 3 -7.17 -4.68 49.53
N THR A 4 -6.33 -4.10 48.67
CA THR A 4 -6.72 -2.90 47.91
C THR A 4 -5.80 -2.66 46.71
N LYS A 5 -5.64 -3.64 45.81
CA LYS A 5 -4.99 -3.41 44.50
C LYS A 5 -5.49 -4.36 43.40
N ILE A 6 -6.81 -4.46 43.20
CA ILE A 6 -7.35 -5.06 41.97
C ILE A 6 -8.62 -4.29 41.60
N LEU A 7 -8.50 -3.13 40.93
CA LEU A 7 -9.58 -2.60 40.07
C LEU A 7 -9.15 -1.41 39.20
N ILE A 8 -8.09 -1.51 38.38
CA ILE A 8 -7.91 -0.59 37.24
C ILE A 8 -7.34 -1.38 36.06
N ALA A 9 -8.19 -2.18 35.41
CA ALA A 9 -7.83 -2.86 34.16
C ALA A 9 -9.02 -2.96 33.19
N LEU A 10 -9.94 -1.98 33.20
CA LEU A 10 -11.14 -2.03 32.36
C LEU A 10 -11.65 -0.67 31.85
N VAL A 11 -10.77 0.32 31.60
CA VAL A 11 -11.19 1.63 31.06
C VAL A 11 -10.50 2.04 29.75
N VAL A 12 -9.46 1.36 29.28
CA VAL A 12 -8.60 1.91 28.20
C VAL A 12 -8.75 1.20 26.85
N PHE A 13 -9.95 0.73 26.51
CA PHE A 13 -10.27 0.32 25.14
C PHE A 13 -11.09 1.37 24.36
N CYS A 14 -11.67 2.38 25.03
CA CYS A 14 -12.60 3.33 24.38
C CYS A 14 -11.94 4.46 23.56
N ALA A 15 -10.67 4.79 23.78
CA ALA A 15 -10.09 6.01 23.17
C ALA A 15 -9.90 5.90 21.64
N SER A 16 -9.52 4.73 21.12
CA SER A 16 -9.30 4.50 19.68
C SER A 16 -10.60 4.30 18.89
N PHE A 17 -11.68 3.84 19.52
CA PHE A 17 -12.98 3.70 18.84
C PHE A 17 -13.61 5.07 18.54
N ASN A 18 -13.47 6.03 19.46
CA ASN A 18 -14.05 7.37 19.28
C ASN A 18 -13.43 8.12 18.09
N THR A 19 -12.11 8.00 17.86
CA THR A 19 -11.44 8.68 16.74
C THR A 19 -11.77 8.06 15.39
N VAL A 20 -11.84 6.73 15.32
CA VAL A 20 -12.27 6.00 14.11
C VAL A 20 -13.72 6.33 13.77
N PHE A 21 -14.61 6.27 14.76
CA PHE A 21 -16.03 6.59 14.55
C PHE A 21 -16.22 8.04 14.09
N ALA A 22 -15.51 9.00 14.71
CA ALA A 22 -15.56 10.40 14.32
C ALA A 22 -15.17 10.62 12.84
N GLN A 23 -14.07 10.02 12.36
CA GLN A 23 -13.63 10.20 10.97
C GLN A 23 -14.52 9.47 9.96
N ARG A 24 -15.04 8.28 10.29
CA ARG A 24 -16.03 7.61 9.41
C ARG A 24 -17.37 8.34 9.36
N SER A 25 -17.72 9.09 10.40
CA SER A 25 -18.90 9.97 10.41
C SER A 25 -18.68 11.31 9.70
N ASP A 26 -17.42 11.65 9.37
CA ASP A 26 -17.10 12.85 8.59
C ASP A 26 -17.50 12.65 7.12
N THR A 27 -18.61 13.29 6.76
CA THR A 27 -19.17 13.27 5.40
C THR A 27 -18.19 13.74 4.32
N ALA A 28 -17.28 14.68 4.64
CA ALA A 28 -16.31 15.19 3.68
C ALA A 28 -15.19 14.18 3.40
N TYR A 29 -14.69 13.51 4.45
CA TYR A 29 -13.74 12.42 4.32
C TYR A 29 -14.31 11.27 3.49
N VAL A 30 -15.51 10.78 3.85
CA VAL A 30 -16.17 9.67 3.14
C VAL A 30 -16.38 10.02 1.66
N LYS A 31 -16.87 11.23 1.36
CA LYS A 31 -17.06 11.70 -0.01
C LYS A 31 -15.75 11.70 -0.80
N THR A 32 -14.66 12.20 -0.21
CA THR A 32 -13.33 12.22 -0.85
C THR A 32 -12.84 10.82 -1.21
N ILE A 33 -13.04 9.84 -0.31
CA ILE A 33 -12.65 8.44 -0.56
C ILE A 33 -13.52 7.80 -1.64
N GLN A 34 -14.83 8.09 -1.64
CA GLN A 34 -15.74 7.61 -2.69
C GLN A 34 -15.38 8.18 -4.07
N GLU A 35 -15.08 9.48 -4.16
CA GLU A 35 -14.65 10.13 -5.41
C GLU A 35 -13.32 9.57 -5.93
N ARG A 36 -12.35 9.35 -5.04
CA ARG A 36 -11.08 8.69 -5.38
C ARG A 36 -11.33 7.29 -5.93
N SER A 37 -12.17 6.52 -5.26
CA SER A 37 -12.51 5.15 -5.65
C SER A 37 -13.25 5.11 -6.99
N TRP A 38 -14.15 6.09 -7.22
CA TRP A 38 -14.87 6.21 -8.47
C TRP A 38 -13.94 6.48 -9.65
N LYS A 39 -12.95 7.38 -9.48
CA LYS A 39 -11.94 7.65 -10.53
C LYS A 39 -11.17 6.39 -10.95
N ILE A 40 -10.93 5.46 -10.02
CA ILE A 40 -10.31 4.16 -10.34
C ILE A 40 -11.27 3.31 -11.17
N VAL A 41 -12.53 3.17 -10.73
CA VAL A 41 -13.54 2.36 -11.44
C VAL A 41 -13.78 2.86 -12.87
N GLN A 42 -13.77 4.18 -13.07
CA GLN A 42 -13.95 4.78 -14.40
C GLN A 42 -12.87 4.34 -15.42
N GLN A 43 -11.69 3.89 -14.96
CA GLN A 43 -10.62 3.41 -15.83
C GLN A 43 -10.74 1.92 -16.18
N LEU A 44 -11.66 1.18 -15.55
CA LEU A 44 -11.79 -0.28 -15.70
C LEU A 44 -12.79 -0.71 -16.79
N ASN A 45 -13.48 0.25 -17.41
CA ASN A 45 -14.51 0.00 -18.42
C ASN A 45 -15.61 -0.99 -17.97
N VAL A 46 -16.04 -0.91 -16.71
CA VAL A 46 -17.16 -1.72 -16.20
C VAL A 46 -18.47 -1.15 -16.75
N THR A 47 -19.10 -1.87 -17.67
CA THR A 47 -20.32 -1.41 -18.38
C THR A 47 -21.58 -1.47 -17.52
N ASP A 48 -21.66 -2.43 -16.60
CA ASP A 48 -22.77 -2.56 -15.66
C ASP A 48 -22.63 -1.52 -14.54
N GLN A 49 -23.57 -0.57 -14.47
CA GLN A 49 -23.53 0.53 -13.52
C GLN A 49 -23.67 0.07 -12.06
N ALA A 50 -24.51 -0.93 -11.79
CA ALA A 50 -24.69 -1.44 -10.43
C ALA A 50 -23.42 -2.14 -9.94
N LYS A 51 -22.78 -2.91 -10.83
CA LYS A 51 -21.47 -3.51 -10.60
C LYS A 51 -20.39 -2.46 -10.38
N ALA A 52 -20.35 -1.40 -11.19
CA ALA A 52 -19.40 -0.30 -11.03
C ALA A 52 -19.53 0.40 -9.67
N LEU A 53 -20.75 0.68 -9.22
CA LEU A 53 -21.01 1.26 -7.89
C LEU A 53 -20.58 0.32 -6.77
N LYS A 54 -20.87 -0.98 -6.90
CA LYS A 54 -20.43 -1.99 -5.92
C LYS A 54 -18.91 -2.09 -5.84
N VAL A 55 -18.21 -2.05 -6.98
CA VAL A 55 -16.73 -2.06 -7.01
C VAL A 55 -16.17 -0.79 -6.38
N ARG A 56 -16.75 0.38 -6.67
CA ARG A 56 -16.38 1.65 -6.01
C ARG A 56 -16.47 1.51 -4.49
N ASP A 57 -17.56 0.94 -3.98
CA ASP A 57 -17.77 0.78 -2.55
C ASP A 57 -16.79 -0.20 -1.92
N ILE A 58 -16.44 -1.29 -2.62
CA ILE A 58 -15.39 -2.22 -2.19
C ILE A 58 -14.04 -1.50 -2.05
N ILE A 59 -13.65 -0.68 -3.03
CA ILE A 59 -12.41 0.11 -3.00
C ILE A 59 -12.44 1.17 -1.89
N ALA A 60 -13.55 1.89 -1.76
CA ALA A 60 -13.71 2.93 -0.75
C ALA A 60 -13.62 2.36 0.66
N ASN A 61 -14.29 1.23 0.92
CA ASN A 61 -14.23 0.54 2.20
C ASN A 61 -12.80 0.07 2.52
N GLN A 62 -12.05 -0.46 1.55
CA GLN A 62 -10.66 -0.84 1.79
C GLN A 62 -9.80 0.35 2.23
N TYR A 63 -9.96 1.52 1.61
CA TYR A 63 -9.25 2.74 2.06
C TYR A 63 -9.60 3.12 3.49
N MET A 64 -10.88 3.06 3.86
CA MET A 64 -11.33 3.40 5.22
C MET A 64 -10.90 2.35 6.25
N ASP A 65 -10.96 1.07 5.92
CA ASP A 65 -10.53 -0.03 6.78
C ASP A 65 -9.02 0.03 7.06
N LEU A 66 -8.20 0.31 6.04
CA LEU A 66 -6.76 0.54 6.21
C LEU A 66 -6.49 1.77 7.09
N ASN A 67 -7.20 2.88 6.85
CA ASN A 67 -7.08 4.09 7.65
C ASN A 67 -7.35 3.83 9.14
N ASP A 68 -8.38 3.03 9.46
CA ASP A 68 -8.70 2.69 10.85
C ASP A 68 -7.62 1.86 11.52
N VAL A 69 -7.05 0.89 10.80
CA VAL A 69 -5.93 0.10 11.31
C VAL A 69 -4.73 0.99 11.61
N TYR A 70 -4.48 2.00 10.77
CA TYR A 70 -3.38 2.94 10.98
C TYR A 70 -3.64 3.95 12.10
N ILE A 71 -4.87 4.45 12.26
CA ILE A 71 -5.27 5.25 13.43
C ILE A 71 -5.07 4.44 14.72
N TYR A 72 -5.49 3.18 14.72
CA TYR A 72 -5.29 2.27 15.85
C TYR A 72 -3.79 2.11 16.17
N ARG A 73 -2.97 1.80 15.15
CA ARG A 73 -1.52 1.68 15.31
C ARG A 73 -0.91 2.94 15.92
N ASP A 74 -1.25 4.12 15.41
CA ASP A 74 -0.65 5.38 15.85
C ASP A 74 -1.04 5.74 17.28
N ALA A 75 -2.30 5.48 17.65
CA ALA A 75 -2.76 5.64 19.03
C ALA A 75 -2.02 4.70 19.99
N GLN A 76 -1.88 3.41 19.64
CA GLN A 76 -1.17 2.43 20.46
C GLN A 76 0.33 2.74 20.56
N LYS A 77 0.95 3.09 19.44
CA LYS A 77 2.36 3.48 19.39
C LYS A 77 2.63 4.67 20.31
N LYS A 78 1.81 5.72 20.23
CA LYS A 78 1.92 6.89 21.12
C LYS A 78 1.83 6.49 22.58
N GLN A 79 0.87 5.63 22.95
CA GLN A 79 0.74 5.13 24.33
C GLN A 79 1.98 4.37 24.82
N ILE A 80 2.56 3.51 23.97
CA ILE A 80 3.78 2.77 24.29
C ILE A 80 4.95 3.74 24.48
N GLU A 81 5.11 4.71 23.58
CA GLU A 81 6.19 5.69 23.62
C GLU A 81 6.12 6.59 24.87
N THR A 82 4.92 7.03 25.26
CA THR A 82 4.70 7.86 26.45
C THR A 82 4.62 7.07 27.76
N SER A 83 4.69 5.74 27.72
CA SER A 83 4.65 4.92 28.93
C SER A 83 5.93 5.06 29.78
N GLY A 84 5.82 4.74 31.07
CA GLY A 84 6.96 4.65 32.00
C GLY A 84 7.80 3.37 31.86
N LEU A 85 7.60 2.58 30.79
CA LEU A 85 8.35 1.35 30.54
C LEU A 85 9.81 1.65 30.14
N ASP A 86 10.70 0.70 30.39
CA ASP A 86 12.07 0.79 29.90
C ASP A 86 12.16 0.59 28.37
N LYS A 87 13.34 0.85 27.79
CA LYS A 87 13.56 0.77 26.34
C LYS A 87 13.31 -0.63 25.77
N ALA A 88 13.73 -1.68 26.48
CA ALA A 88 13.57 -3.06 26.00
C ALA A 88 12.09 -3.49 26.02
N GLN A 89 11.37 -3.13 27.08
CA GLN A 89 9.94 -3.34 27.20
C GLN A 89 9.15 -2.57 26.14
N LYS A 90 9.51 -1.31 25.86
CA LYS A 90 8.90 -0.53 24.77
C LYS A 90 9.12 -1.19 23.42
N GLN A 91 10.34 -1.63 23.12
CA GLN A 91 10.65 -2.30 21.86
C GLN A 91 9.83 -3.58 21.70
N ALA A 92 9.77 -4.43 22.73
CA ALA A 92 8.96 -5.66 22.69
C ALA A 92 7.48 -5.38 22.42
N LYS A 93 6.92 -4.31 22.98
CA LYS A 93 5.54 -3.89 22.70
C LYS A 93 5.35 -3.33 21.29
N LEU A 94 6.31 -2.57 20.77
CA LEU A 94 6.27 -2.07 19.39
C LEU A 94 6.36 -3.20 18.36
N ASP A 95 7.18 -4.22 18.63
CA ASP A 95 7.28 -5.41 17.77
C ASP A 95 5.97 -6.21 17.78
N ALA A 96 5.35 -6.37 18.96
CA ALA A 96 4.05 -7.00 19.10
C ALA A 96 2.94 -6.22 18.37
N LEU A 97 2.92 -4.89 18.50
CA LEU A 97 1.99 -4.02 17.78
C LEU A 97 2.17 -4.13 16.27
N THR A 98 3.41 -4.18 15.79
CA THR A 98 3.71 -4.35 14.36
C THR A 98 3.12 -5.66 13.84
N LYS A 99 3.33 -6.78 14.55
CA LYS A 99 2.75 -8.09 14.18
C LYS A 99 1.22 -8.09 14.18
N ASP A 100 0.59 -7.44 15.15
CA ASP A 100 -0.88 -7.33 15.22
C ASP A 100 -1.42 -6.51 14.03
N VAL A 101 -0.81 -5.37 13.73
CA VAL A 101 -1.17 -4.52 12.59
C VAL A 101 -0.98 -5.25 11.26
N ASP A 102 0.15 -5.92 11.07
CA ASP A 102 0.42 -6.72 9.87
C ASP A 102 -0.62 -7.83 9.69
N SER A 103 -1.04 -8.49 10.78
CA SER A 103 -2.11 -9.49 10.74
C SER A 103 -3.46 -8.89 10.33
N LYS A 104 -3.82 -7.70 10.83
CA LYS A 104 -5.06 -7.01 10.44
C LYS A 104 -5.03 -6.62 8.97
N ILE A 105 -3.93 -6.02 8.51
CA ILE A 105 -3.76 -5.63 7.10
C ILE A 105 -3.84 -6.86 6.19
N SER A 106 -3.17 -7.97 6.53
CA SER A 106 -3.23 -9.21 5.75
C SER A 106 -4.66 -9.78 5.64
N LYS A 107 -5.46 -9.71 6.72
CA LYS A 107 -6.88 -10.12 6.68
C LYS A 107 -7.71 -9.22 5.78
N LEU A 108 -7.50 -7.90 5.86
CA LEU A 108 -8.16 -6.93 4.97
C LEU A 108 -7.80 -7.20 3.51
N HIS A 109 -6.50 -7.34 3.22
CA HIS A 109 -5.99 -7.65 1.90
C HIS A 109 -6.67 -8.88 1.27
N ASN A 110 -6.67 -10.01 1.98
CA ASN A 110 -7.26 -11.25 1.47
C ASN A 110 -8.77 -11.11 1.20
N THR A 111 -9.47 -10.43 2.10
CA THR A 111 -10.91 -10.17 1.97
C THR A 111 -11.19 -9.25 0.78
N TYR A 112 -10.37 -8.21 0.62
CA TYR A 112 -10.47 -7.24 -0.45
C TYR A 112 -10.29 -7.88 -1.83
N ILE A 113 -9.20 -8.62 -2.03
CA ILE A 113 -8.93 -9.31 -3.30
C ILE A 113 -10.02 -10.32 -3.64
N LYS A 114 -10.49 -11.08 -2.64
CA LYS A 114 -11.64 -11.99 -2.82
C LYS A 114 -12.90 -11.25 -3.25
N ASN A 115 -13.19 -10.08 -2.67
CA ASN A 115 -14.38 -9.31 -2.99
C ASN A 115 -14.28 -8.64 -4.37
N LEU A 116 -13.11 -8.13 -4.76
CA LEU A 116 -12.90 -7.64 -6.12
C LEU A 116 -13.10 -8.74 -7.15
N SER A 117 -12.48 -9.91 -6.94
CA SER A 117 -12.50 -11.04 -7.89
C SER A 117 -13.90 -11.65 -8.09
N LYS A 118 -14.84 -11.41 -7.17
CA LYS A 118 -16.27 -11.77 -7.36
C LYS A 118 -17.00 -10.88 -8.35
N ASN A 119 -16.48 -9.69 -8.65
CA ASN A 119 -17.17 -8.68 -9.45
C ASN A 119 -16.39 -8.26 -10.69
N LEU A 120 -15.09 -8.57 -10.76
CA LEU A 120 -14.16 -8.13 -11.79
C LEU A 120 -13.39 -9.31 -12.40
N SER A 121 -12.93 -9.16 -13.65
CA SER A 121 -11.93 -10.07 -14.22
C SER A 121 -10.55 -9.85 -13.57
N ASP A 122 -9.63 -10.81 -13.74
CA ASP A 122 -8.26 -10.69 -13.22
C ASP A 122 -7.54 -9.43 -13.74
N GLU A 123 -7.74 -9.07 -15.01
CA GLU A 123 -7.20 -7.85 -15.60
C GLU A 123 -7.77 -6.59 -14.93
N GLN A 124 -9.08 -6.56 -14.66
CA GLN A 124 -9.71 -5.44 -13.97
C GLN A 124 -9.27 -5.36 -12.50
N VAL A 125 -9.04 -6.49 -11.83
CA VAL A 125 -8.44 -6.52 -10.50
C VAL A 125 -7.04 -5.90 -10.53
N VAL A 126 -6.21 -6.24 -11.52
CA VAL A 126 -4.91 -5.60 -11.73
C VAL A 126 -5.07 -4.09 -11.95
N GLY A 127 -6.05 -3.66 -12.76
CA GLY A 127 -6.38 -2.25 -12.97
C GLY A 127 -6.72 -1.51 -11.67
N VAL A 128 -7.48 -2.13 -10.75
CA VAL A 128 -7.75 -1.57 -9.43
C VAL A 128 -6.47 -1.40 -8.62
N LYS A 129 -5.63 -2.45 -8.56
CA LYS A 129 -4.35 -2.41 -7.84
C LYS A 129 -3.43 -1.32 -8.37
N ASP A 130 -3.36 -1.15 -9.69
CA ASP A 130 -2.60 -0.08 -10.33
C ASP A 130 -3.19 1.29 -10.00
N GLY A 131 -4.52 1.46 -10.08
CA GLY A 131 -5.19 2.72 -9.72
C GLY A 131 -4.91 3.14 -8.27
N MET A 132 -4.92 2.18 -7.33
CA MET A 132 -4.60 2.44 -5.92
C MET A 132 -3.13 2.78 -5.65
N THR A 133 -2.25 2.47 -6.60
CA THR A 133 -0.80 2.60 -6.50
C THR A 133 -0.22 3.52 -7.58
N TYR A 134 -1.03 4.44 -8.13
CA TYR A 134 -0.62 5.47 -9.09
C TYR A 134 -0.03 4.92 -10.40
N SER A 135 -0.39 3.68 -10.74
CA SER A 135 0.09 2.92 -11.89
C SER A 135 1.61 2.82 -11.94
N VAL A 136 2.26 2.71 -10.77
CA VAL A 136 3.73 2.69 -10.68
C VAL A 136 4.32 1.46 -11.36
N VAL A 137 3.67 0.29 -11.31
CA VAL A 137 4.14 -0.92 -12.00
C VAL A 137 4.28 -0.72 -13.51
N PRO A 138 3.21 -0.42 -14.27
CA PRO A 138 3.33 -0.27 -15.72
C PRO A 138 4.27 0.87 -16.12
N LYS A 139 4.25 2.00 -15.39
CA LYS A 139 5.15 3.14 -15.67
C LYS A 139 6.62 2.78 -15.46
N THR A 140 6.93 2.11 -14.35
CA THR A 140 8.31 1.74 -14.00
C THR A 140 8.82 0.62 -14.92
N PHE A 141 7.99 -0.37 -15.21
CA PHE A 141 8.36 -1.46 -16.10
C PHE A 141 8.64 -0.96 -17.53
N ARG A 142 7.81 -0.03 -18.04
CA ARG A 142 8.07 0.64 -19.32
C ARG A 142 9.39 1.41 -19.29
N ALA A 143 9.63 2.20 -18.24
CA ALA A 143 10.88 2.95 -18.10
C ALA A 143 12.12 2.06 -18.10
N TYR A 144 12.09 0.89 -17.45
CA TYR A 144 13.19 -0.07 -17.51
C TYR A 144 13.42 -0.63 -18.91
N GLN A 145 12.35 -0.96 -19.65
CA GLN A 145 12.47 -1.45 -21.03
C GLN A 145 13.04 -0.38 -21.98
N ASP A 146 12.60 0.88 -21.82
CA ASP A 146 13.07 2.00 -22.63
C ASP A 146 14.54 2.36 -22.32
N MET A 147 14.91 2.31 -21.04
CA MET A 147 16.26 2.60 -20.57
C MET A 147 17.25 1.49 -20.95
N LEU A 148 16.82 0.23 -20.84
CA LEU A 148 17.65 -0.97 -21.00
C LEU A 148 17.09 -1.88 -22.11
N PRO A 149 17.20 -1.49 -23.40
CA PRO A 149 16.62 -2.24 -24.51
C PRO A 149 17.23 -3.64 -24.69
N MET A 150 18.44 -3.85 -24.17
CA MET A 150 19.18 -5.12 -24.20
C MET A 150 18.77 -6.14 -23.12
N LEU A 151 17.83 -5.81 -22.22
CA LEU A 151 17.37 -6.76 -21.21
C LEU A 151 16.88 -8.05 -21.85
N THR A 152 17.34 -9.18 -21.31
CA THR A 152 16.81 -10.50 -21.70
C THR A 152 15.38 -10.65 -21.22
N GLN A 153 14.64 -11.61 -21.79
CA GLN A 153 13.27 -11.88 -21.34
C GLN A 153 13.22 -12.27 -19.86
N ALA A 154 14.15 -13.12 -19.40
CA ALA A 154 14.23 -13.52 -18.00
C ALA A 154 14.44 -12.33 -17.04
N GLN A 155 15.26 -11.35 -17.44
CA GLN A 155 15.45 -10.12 -16.65
C GLN A 155 14.18 -9.27 -16.62
N LYS A 156 13.48 -9.13 -17.75
CA LYS A 156 12.20 -8.40 -17.82
C LYS A 156 11.16 -9.05 -16.92
N ASP A 157 11.02 -10.37 -16.98
CA ASP A 157 10.08 -11.13 -16.15
C ASP A 157 10.40 -10.96 -14.67
N GLN A 158 11.68 -11.05 -14.29
CA GLN A 158 12.10 -10.87 -12.90
C GLN A 158 11.83 -9.45 -12.37
N ILE A 159 12.08 -8.42 -13.18
CA ILE A 159 11.73 -7.03 -12.84
C ILE A 159 10.23 -6.91 -12.64
N TYR A 160 9.43 -7.45 -13.56
CA TYR A 160 7.97 -7.36 -13.48
C TYR A 160 7.44 -8.07 -12.22
N VAL A 161 7.94 -9.28 -11.91
CA VAL A 161 7.59 -10.01 -10.67
C VAL A 161 7.83 -9.16 -9.42
N TRP A 162 9.00 -8.53 -9.32
CA TRP A 162 9.32 -7.68 -8.15
C TRP A 162 8.51 -6.40 -8.09
N LEU A 163 8.16 -5.79 -9.23
CA LEU A 163 7.27 -4.64 -9.26
C LEU A 163 5.84 -5.03 -8.84
N VAL A 164 5.35 -6.18 -9.26
CA VAL A 164 4.05 -6.72 -8.82
C VAL A 164 4.07 -7.02 -7.32
N GLU A 165 5.12 -7.64 -6.80
CA GLU A 165 5.29 -7.87 -5.35
C GLU A 165 5.27 -6.55 -4.57
N ALA A 166 5.99 -5.52 -5.07
CA ALA A 166 5.97 -4.19 -4.48
C ALA A 166 4.57 -3.55 -4.46
N ARG A 167 3.77 -3.79 -5.51
CA ARG A 167 2.39 -3.27 -5.61
C ARG A 167 1.48 -3.87 -4.57
N GLU A 168 1.62 -5.16 -4.26
CA GLU A 168 0.83 -5.82 -3.21
C GLU A 168 1.08 -5.17 -1.85
N HIS A 169 2.33 -4.82 -1.54
CA HIS A 169 2.65 -4.07 -0.31
C HIS A 169 2.21 -2.61 -0.36
N ALA A 170 2.38 -1.95 -1.51
CA ALA A 170 2.06 -0.55 -1.66
C ALA A 170 0.54 -0.30 -1.56
N MET A 171 -0.31 -1.14 -2.15
CA MET A 171 -1.76 -0.86 -2.13
C MET A 171 -2.35 -0.80 -0.71
N ASP A 172 -1.72 -1.50 0.24
CA ASP A 172 -2.09 -1.51 1.65
C ASP A 172 -1.44 -0.39 2.49
N ALA A 173 -0.51 0.38 1.92
CA ALA A 173 0.22 1.41 2.65
C ALA A 173 -0.61 2.69 2.91
N GLU A 174 -0.39 3.30 4.09
CA GLU A 174 -1.20 4.40 4.66
C GLU A 174 -1.27 5.68 3.82
N SER A 175 -0.23 5.97 3.03
CA SER A 175 -0.08 7.27 2.36
C SER A 175 0.69 7.14 1.06
N SER A 176 0.60 8.17 0.22
CA SER A 176 1.35 8.25 -1.04
C SER A 176 2.84 8.03 -0.84
N ASP A 177 3.42 8.65 0.18
CA ASP A 177 4.85 8.53 0.46
C ASP A 177 5.24 7.10 0.85
N LYS A 178 4.43 6.43 1.68
CA LYS A 178 4.68 5.03 2.04
C LYS A 178 4.48 4.08 0.88
N LYS A 179 3.53 4.36 -0.02
CA LYS A 179 3.36 3.64 -1.29
C LYS A 179 4.62 3.72 -2.14
N HIS A 180 5.13 4.94 -2.34
CA HIS A 180 6.35 5.14 -3.11
C HIS A 180 7.60 4.55 -2.43
N ALA A 181 7.66 4.54 -1.10
CA ALA A 181 8.74 3.91 -0.35
C ALA A 181 8.83 2.40 -0.63
N TRP A 182 7.69 1.69 -0.69
CA TRP A 182 7.67 0.27 -1.08
C TRP A 182 8.25 0.05 -2.48
N PHE A 183 7.78 0.79 -3.49
CA PHE A 183 8.39 0.71 -4.83
C PHE A 183 9.87 1.12 -4.84
N GLY A 184 10.28 2.09 -4.02
CA GLY A 184 11.68 2.49 -3.86
C GLY A 184 12.57 1.32 -3.42
N LYS A 185 12.12 0.57 -2.40
CA LYS A 185 12.82 -0.63 -1.90
C LYS A 185 13.03 -1.67 -3.01
N TYR A 186 11.97 -1.99 -3.76
CA TYR A 186 12.05 -2.98 -4.82
C TYR A 186 12.84 -2.51 -6.05
N LYS A 187 12.80 -1.22 -6.39
CA LYS A 187 13.70 -0.63 -7.40
C LYS A 187 15.17 -0.74 -6.99
N GLY A 188 15.48 -0.54 -5.71
CA GLY A 188 16.83 -0.81 -5.18
C GLY A 188 17.25 -2.27 -5.38
N ARG A 189 16.35 -3.23 -5.10
CA ARG A 189 16.57 -4.67 -5.34
C ARG A 189 16.81 -4.97 -6.83
N ILE A 190 15.99 -4.41 -7.72
CA ILE A 190 16.13 -4.52 -9.17
C ILE A 190 17.50 -3.99 -9.61
N ASN A 191 17.91 -2.82 -9.13
CA ASN A 191 19.18 -2.22 -9.49
C ASN A 191 20.36 -3.12 -9.09
N ASN A 192 20.35 -3.65 -7.87
CA ASN A 192 21.39 -4.59 -7.42
C ASN A 192 21.46 -5.85 -8.28
N TYR A 193 20.30 -6.40 -8.67
CA TYR A 193 20.20 -7.56 -9.55
C TYR A 193 20.80 -7.30 -10.93
N LEU A 194 20.45 -6.17 -11.56
CA LEU A 194 20.95 -5.82 -12.89
C LEU A 194 22.45 -5.50 -12.88
N SER A 195 22.93 -4.79 -11.86
CA SER A 195 24.36 -4.54 -11.68
C SER A 195 25.16 -5.83 -11.46
N ALA A 196 24.62 -6.79 -10.69
CA ALA A 196 25.23 -8.11 -10.54
C ALA A 196 25.28 -8.91 -11.87
N ALA A 197 24.36 -8.63 -12.80
CA ALA A 197 24.39 -9.17 -14.16
C ALA A 197 25.33 -8.40 -15.11
N GLY A 198 26.15 -7.47 -14.60
CA GLY A 198 27.13 -6.71 -15.37
C GLY A 198 26.57 -5.49 -16.11
N ILE A 199 25.31 -5.10 -15.83
CA ILE A 199 24.70 -3.92 -16.47
C ILE A 199 25.11 -2.65 -15.72
N ASP A 200 25.81 -1.75 -16.42
CA ASP A 200 26.15 -0.42 -15.91
C ASP A 200 24.95 0.53 -16.03
N LEU A 201 24.11 0.54 -14.99
CA LEU A 201 22.89 1.35 -14.95
C LEU A 201 23.15 2.87 -15.07
N LYS A 202 24.35 3.35 -14.69
CA LYS A 202 24.68 4.77 -14.81
C LYS A 202 24.92 5.11 -16.28
N LYS A 203 25.78 4.35 -16.95
CA LYS A 203 26.06 4.51 -18.38
C LYS A 203 24.78 4.39 -19.22
N GLU A 204 23.95 3.41 -18.91
CA GLU A 204 22.70 3.19 -19.65
C GLU A 204 21.66 4.28 -19.38
N GLY A 205 21.61 4.80 -18.15
CA GLY A 205 20.80 5.96 -17.80
C GLY A 205 21.22 7.21 -18.59
N ASP A 206 22.53 7.49 -18.67
CA ASP A 206 23.07 8.62 -19.44
C ASP A 206 22.73 8.47 -20.93
N ALA A 207 22.95 7.28 -21.50
CA ALA A 207 22.62 6.98 -22.89
C ALA A 207 21.11 7.12 -23.18
N TRP A 208 20.26 6.71 -22.23
CA TRP A 208 18.81 6.85 -22.35
C TRP A 208 18.35 8.30 -22.34
N GLN A 209 18.95 9.16 -21.51
CA GLN A 209 18.65 10.60 -21.52
C GLN A 209 19.01 11.24 -22.86
N GLU A 210 20.15 10.86 -23.46
CA GLU A 210 20.51 11.34 -24.80
C GLU A 210 19.52 10.88 -25.87
N ARG A 211 19.03 9.62 -25.82
CA ARG A 211 17.95 9.14 -26.71
C ARG A 211 16.66 9.95 -26.55
N ILE A 212 16.25 10.26 -25.32
CA ILE A 212 15.07 11.10 -25.05
C ILE A 212 15.25 12.51 -25.61
N LYS A 213 16.41 13.14 -25.43
CA LYS A 213 16.68 14.48 -25.96
C LYS A 213 16.65 14.51 -27.50
N ALA A 214 17.19 13.47 -28.13
CA ALA A 214 17.20 13.36 -29.59
C ALA A 214 15.80 13.17 -30.19
N GLY A 215 14.93 12.37 -29.54
CA GLY A 215 13.56 12.12 -30.00
C GLY A 215 12.53 13.20 -29.68
N LYS A 216 12.93 14.28 -28.97
CA LYS A 216 12.08 15.47 -28.72
C LYS A 216 12.30 16.60 -29.72
N LYS A 217 13.23 16.44 -30.67
CA LYS A 217 13.39 17.31 -31.83
C LYS A 217 12.51 16.82 -32.97
#